data_AF-A0A9W5J5D1-F1
#
_entry.id   AF-A0A9W5J5D1-F1
#
_cell.length_a   1.000
_cell.length_b   1.000
_cell.length_c   1.000
_cell.angle_alpha   90.00
_cell.angle_beta   90.00
_cell.angle_gamma   90.00
#
_symmetry.space_group_name_H-M   'P 1'
#
loop_
_entity.id
_entity.type
_entity.pdbx_description
1 polymer ?
#
loop_
_entity_poly.entity_id
_entity_poly.type
_entity_poly.pdbx_seq_one_letter_code
_entity_poly.pdbx_strand_id
1 'polypeptide(L)'
;MTQIFRLDNPFFGKGLKFAQRLCYANAMFHFLSGIPRLIFLTAPLAFLLLHAYIIYAPAIMIALFVLPHMIHASLTNSKIQGKYRHSFWSEIYETVLAWYIAQPTLVALFNPHKGKFNVTAKGGLVENEYVDWVITRPYLILVLINLLGVAFGAWRFFYGPENEALTVVVSLLWVFYNLIILGGAVAVSVESKQVRRAHRVEIAMPAALAREDGHLFPCTVHDYSDGGVGIKIHGPTQVLEGQKVNLLLKRGAQEFFFPAQVMRVFGDEVGLQLAQMTTKQHIDFIQCTFARADTWALWQDSFPEDKPLESLVDILKLGFRGYRHLAEFAPPSLKFVFHAITTLVDWIVSFIPHSPTAKPAKRRALSALA
;
A
#
# COMPACT_ATOMS: atom_id res chain seq x y z
N MET A 1 13.11 16.98 5.79
CA MET A 1 13.46 16.68 7.20
C MET A 1 14.96 16.62 7.45
N THR A 2 15.75 15.85 6.69
CA THR A 2 17.21 15.77 6.90
C THR A 2 17.94 17.11 6.79
N GLN A 3 17.48 18.00 5.89
CA GLN A 3 18.01 19.37 5.81
C GLN A 3 17.77 20.17 7.10
N ILE A 4 16.55 20.12 7.64
CA ILE A 4 16.19 20.77 8.92
C ILE A 4 17.05 20.20 10.05
N PHE A 5 17.25 18.88 10.09
CA PHE A 5 18.13 18.24 11.06
C PHE A 5 19.56 18.79 11.00
N ARG A 6 20.07 19.11 9.81
CA ARG A 6 21.44 19.63 9.64
C ARG A 6 21.57 21.13 9.89
N LEU A 7 20.59 21.94 9.47
CA LEU A 7 20.64 23.40 9.59
C LEU A 7 20.19 23.87 10.97
N ASP A 8 19.07 23.36 11.48
CA ASP A 8 18.46 23.84 12.72
C ASP A 8 18.86 22.98 13.93
N ASN A 9 19.19 21.71 13.70
CA ASN A 9 19.59 20.70 14.67
C ASN A 9 18.74 20.65 15.96
N PRO A 10 17.79 19.70 16.07
CA PRO A 10 16.89 19.63 17.22
C PRO A 10 17.61 19.38 18.56
N PHE A 11 18.86 18.87 18.56
CA PHE A 11 19.60 18.61 19.78
C PHE A 11 20.25 19.85 20.39
N PHE A 12 20.63 20.84 19.58
CA PHE A 12 21.31 22.05 20.06
C PHE A 12 20.46 23.32 19.96
N GLY A 13 19.30 23.26 19.31
CA GLY A 13 18.35 24.36 19.24
C GLY A 13 17.92 24.87 20.62
N LYS A 14 17.88 26.20 20.77
CA LYS A 14 17.36 26.85 21.98
C LYS A 14 15.83 26.73 22.05
N GLY A 15 15.27 26.70 23.26
CA GLY A 15 13.82 26.70 23.48
C GLY A 15 13.10 25.34 23.46
N LEU A 16 13.81 24.23 23.19
CA LEU A 16 13.23 22.88 23.23
C LEU A 16 13.56 22.11 24.52
N LYS A 17 12.55 21.53 25.15
CA LYS A 17 12.69 20.56 26.25
C LYS A 17 13.28 19.24 25.75
N PHE A 18 13.95 18.49 26.62
CA PHE A 18 14.58 17.21 26.26
C PHE A 18 13.63 16.24 25.53
N ALA A 19 12.42 16.04 26.05
CA ALA A 19 11.42 15.17 25.40
C ALA A 19 11.05 15.65 23.99
N GLN A 20 10.89 16.96 23.78
CA GLN A 20 10.60 17.54 22.46
C GLN A 20 11.77 17.31 21.50
N ARG A 21 13.02 17.45 21.98
CA ARG A 21 14.22 17.17 21.17
C ARG A 21 14.23 15.72 20.68
N LEU A 22 13.89 14.77 21.56
CA LEU A 22 13.78 13.35 21.17
C LEU A 22 12.66 13.13 20.14
N CYS A 23 11.49 13.73 20.31
CA CYS A 23 10.40 13.62 19.34
C CYS A 23 10.80 14.15 17.96
N TYR A 24 11.40 15.34 17.90
CA TYR A 24 11.88 15.92 16.64
C TYR A 24 13.01 15.10 16.02
N ALA A 25 13.97 14.65 16.82
CA ALA A 25 15.04 13.80 16.35
C ALA A 25 14.51 12.49 15.76
N ASN A 26 13.60 11.80 16.45
CA ASN A 26 12.98 10.56 15.97
C ASN A 26 12.24 10.79 14.64
N ALA A 27 11.42 11.84 14.55
CA ALA A 27 10.71 12.18 13.32
C ALA A 27 11.65 12.52 12.14
N MET A 28 12.78 13.17 12.41
CA MET A 28 13.77 13.51 11.38
C MET A 28 14.62 12.31 10.95
N PHE A 29 15.06 11.46 11.90
CA PHE A 29 15.86 10.27 11.64
C PHE A 29 15.11 9.20 10.85
N HIS A 30 13.77 9.13 10.98
CA HIS A 30 12.95 8.21 10.19
C HIS A 30 13.24 8.30 8.68
N PHE A 31 13.52 9.49 8.14
CA PHE A 31 13.82 9.66 6.72
C PHE A 31 15.21 9.14 6.30
N LEU A 32 16.09 8.84 7.24
CA LEU A 32 17.39 8.21 6.98
C LEU A 32 17.31 6.68 6.92
N SER A 33 16.12 6.08 7.04
CA SER A 33 15.90 4.62 7.00
C SER A 33 16.28 3.98 5.65
N GLY A 34 16.31 4.75 4.56
CA GLY A 34 16.60 4.23 3.22
C GLY A 34 17.97 3.56 3.10
N ILE A 35 19.03 4.13 3.69
CA ILE A 35 20.38 3.53 3.63
C ILE A 35 20.47 2.23 4.46
N PRO A 36 20.08 2.21 5.75
CA PRO A 36 20.00 0.98 6.53
C PRO A 36 19.20 -0.11 5.80
N ARG A 37 18.10 0.28 5.14
CA ARG A 37 17.27 -0.66 4.37
C ARG A 37 18.04 -1.34 3.24
N LEU A 38 18.76 -0.57 2.43
CA LEU A 38 19.59 -1.11 1.35
C LEU A 38 20.74 -1.98 1.89
N ILE A 39 21.31 -1.62 3.04
CA ILE A 39 22.33 -2.44 3.71
C ILE A 39 21.74 -3.79 4.13
N PHE A 40 20.56 -3.83 4.77
CA PHE A 40 19.93 -5.10 5.16
C PHE A 40 19.55 -6.00 3.96
N LEU A 41 19.18 -5.38 2.83
CA LEU A 41 18.89 -6.10 1.59
C LEU A 41 20.14 -6.70 0.92
N THR A 42 21.35 -6.27 1.32
CA THR A 42 22.63 -6.67 0.71
C THR A 42 23.60 -7.33 1.68
N ALA A 43 23.41 -7.18 3.00
CA ALA A 43 24.27 -7.71 4.05
C ALA A 43 24.60 -9.22 3.89
N PRO A 44 23.64 -10.14 3.71
CA PRO A 44 23.98 -11.57 3.57
C PRO A 44 24.81 -11.86 2.31
N LEU A 45 24.75 -11.00 1.30
CA LEU A 45 25.48 -11.17 0.03
C LEU A 45 26.98 -10.94 0.20
N ALA A 46 27.40 -10.17 1.21
CA ALA A 46 28.82 -10.00 1.51
C ALA A 46 29.48 -11.33 1.86
N PHE A 47 28.82 -12.15 2.69
CA PHE A 47 29.32 -13.49 3.02
C PHE A 47 29.15 -14.46 1.84
N LEU A 48 27.98 -14.47 1.19
CA LEU A 48 27.68 -15.46 0.14
C LEU A 48 28.49 -15.25 -1.13
N LEU A 49 28.71 -14.00 -1.56
CA LEU A 49 29.40 -13.68 -2.82
C LEU A 49 30.88 -13.35 -2.63
N LEU A 50 31.22 -12.61 -1.57
CA LEU A 50 32.57 -12.08 -1.35
C LEU A 50 33.33 -12.82 -0.25
N HIS A 51 32.69 -13.78 0.43
CA HIS A 51 33.24 -14.44 1.62
C HIS A 51 33.66 -13.45 2.73
N ALA A 52 32.98 -12.31 2.81
CA ALA A 52 33.24 -11.29 3.82
C ALA A 52 32.34 -11.51 5.05
N TYR A 53 32.96 -11.82 6.19
CA TYR A 53 32.27 -11.99 7.46
C TYR A 53 31.89 -10.62 8.06
N ILE A 54 30.61 -10.28 8.02
CA ILE A 54 30.09 -9.06 8.67
C ILE A 54 29.93 -9.27 10.17
N ILE A 55 29.50 -10.47 10.59
CA ILE A 55 29.25 -10.82 11.99
C ILE A 55 30.18 -11.96 12.39
N TYR A 56 31.05 -11.70 13.35
CA TYR A 56 31.95 -12.71 13.91
C TYR A 56 31.29 -13.42 15.10
N ALA A 57 30.33 -14.32 14.81
CA ALA A 57 29.65 -15.13 15.82
C ALA A 57 29.15 -16.47 15.22
N PRO A 58 29.08 -17.55 16.02
CA PRO A 58 28.46 -18.79 15.57
C PRO A 58 26.99 -18.60 15.18
N ALA A 59 26.54 -19.25 14.10
CA ALA A 59 25.17 -19.14 13.60
C ALA A 59 24.08 -19.46 14.65
N ILE A 60 24.34 -20.45 15.52
CA ILE A 60 23.43 -20.82 16.61
C ILE A 60 23.29 -19.68 17.63
N MET A 61 24.40 -19.01 17.96
CA MET A 61 24.37 -17.86 18.87
C MET A 61 23.56 -16.72 18.26
N ILE A 62 23.75 -16.44 16.96
CA ILE A 62 22.95 -15.43 16.25
C ILE A 62 21.46 -15.78 16.34
N ALA A 63 21.07 -17.02 16.04
CA ALA A 63 19.67 -17.44 16.09
C ALA A 63 19.07 -17.29 17.50
N LEU A 64 19.80 -17.67 18.54
CA LEU A 64 19.36 -17.59 19.94
C LEU A 64 19.09 -16.15 20.41
N PHE A 65 19.82 -15.16 19.91
CA PHE A 65 19.60 -13.76 20.28
C PHE A 65 18.64 -13.03 19.33
N VAL A 66 18.76 -13.28 18.03
CA VAL A 66 18.00 -12.55 17.00
C VAL A 66 16.55 -13.00 16.97
N LEU A 67 16.24 -14.30 17.05
CA LEU A 67 14.86 -14.77 16.95
C LEU A 67 13.97 -14.25 18.10
N PRO A 68 14.35 -14.38 19.39
CA PRO A 68 13.53 -13.84 20.48
C PRO A 68 13.40 -12.32 20.39
N HIS A 69 14.46 -11.62 19.96
CA HIS A 69 14.42 -10.18 19.76
C HIS A 69 13.42 -9.78 18.68
N MET A 70 13.44 -10.43 17.51
CA MET A 70 12.52 -10.15 16.41
C MET A 70 11.07 -10.43 16.81
N ILE A 71 10.80 -11.53 17.52
CA ILE A 71 9.47 -11.85 18.03
C ILE A 71 8.99 -10.76 18.99
N HIS A 72 9.80 -10.40 19.97
CA HIS A 72 9.44 -9.39 20.96
C HIS A 72 9.23 -8.01 20.31
N ALA A 73 10.07 -7.62 19.36
CA ALA A 73 9.93 -6.37 18.62
C ALA A 73 8.64 -6.36 17.77
N SER A 74 8.33 -7.45 17.07
CA SER A 74 7.12 -7.58 16.26
C SER A 74 5.85 -7.52 17.11
N LEU A 75 5.81 -8.24 18.23
CA LEU A 75 4.66 -8.24 19.15
C LEU A 75 4.45 -6.86 19.79
N THR A 76 5.54 -6.20 20.19
CA THR A 76 5.49 -4.85 20.75
C THR A 76 4.93 -3.85 19.72
N ASN A 77 5.41 -3.90 18.48
CA ASN A 77 4.92 -3.04 17.40
C ASN A 77 3.44 -3.30 17.09
N SER A 78 3.02 -4.56 17.00
CA SER A 78 1.60 -4.90 16.79
C SER A 78 0.73 -4.40 17.94
N LYS A 79 1.19 -4.50 19.20
CA LYS A 79 0.41 -4.01 20.34
C LYS A 79 0.26 -2.48 20.38
N ILE A 80 1.31 -1.74 20.01
CA ILE A 80 1.31 -0.27 20.03
C ILE A 80 0.63 0.32 18.80
N GLN A 81 0.87 -0.26 17.61
CA GLN A 81 0.48 0.30 16.32
C GLN A 81 -0.60 -0.49 15.57
N GLY A 82 -1.02 -1.65 16.06
CA GLY A 82 -1.89 -2.58 15.32
C GLY A 82 -3.27 -2.05 14.94
N LYS A 83 -3.73 -0.94 15.55
CA LYS A 83 -4.94 -0.22 15.13
C LYS A 83 -4.75 0.63 13.87
N TYR A 84 -3.51 1.00 13.56
CA TYR A 84 -3.17 1.95 12.51
C TYR A 84 -2.29 1.33 11.42
N ARG A 85 -1.60 0.23 11.72
CA ARG A 85 -0.61 -0.37 10.82
C ARG A 85 -0.57 -1.88 10.99
N HIS A 86 -0.76 -2.59 9.89
CA HIS A 86 -0.56 -4.03 9.83
C HIS A 86 0.92 -4.39 9.99
N SER A 87 1.18 -5.48 10.71
CA SER A 87 2.54 -6.02 10.91
C SER A 87 3.24 -6.27 9.58
N PHE A 88 4.56 -6.06 9.55
CA PHE A 88 5.44 -6.29 8.39
C PHE A 88 5.17 -5.43 7.14
N TRP A 89 4.02 -4.78 6.98
CA TRP A 89 3.77 -3.89 5.85
C TRP A 89 4.78 -2.73 5.80
N SER A 90 5.24 -2.29 6.97
CA SER A 90 6.33 -1.33 7.11
C SER A 90 7.55 -1.68 6.29
N GLU A 91 7.89 -2.97 6.26
CA GLU A 91 9.05 -3.50 5.57
C GLU A 91 8.95 -3.28 4.06
N ILE A 92 7.75 -3.47 3.48
CA ILE A 92 7.51 -3.22 2.05
C ILE A 92 7.54 -1.72 1.77
N TYR A 93 6.82 -0.90 2.55
CA TYR A 93 6.77 0.55 2.36
C TYR A 93 8.18 1.17 2.41
N GLU A 94 8.98 0.80 3.40
CA GLU A 94 10.36 1.28 3.51
C GLU A 94 11.23 0.80 2.35
N THR A 95 11.04 -0.44 1.88
CA THR A 95 11.79 -0.97 0.73
C THR A 95 11.47 -0.22 -0.56
N VAL A 96 10.17 -0.03 -0.87
CA VAL A 96 9.68 0.70 -2.06
C VAL A 96 10.19 2.15 -2.10
N LEU A 97 10.46 2.74 -0.94
CA LEU A 97 10.98 4.10 -0.85
C LEU A 97 12.51 4.14 -0.73
N ALA A 98 13.15 3.09 -0.22
CA ALA A 98 14.54 3.08 0.24
C ALA A 98 15.52 3.68 -0.77
N TRP A 99 15.49 3.19 -2.02
CA TRP A 99 16.39 3.67 -3.06
C TRP A 99 16.19 5.16 -3.36
N TYR A 100 14.92 5.57 -3.51
CA TYR A 100 14.55 6.93 -3.89
C TYR A 100 14.71 7.95 -2.78
N ILE A 101 14.65 7.54 -1.51
CA ILE A 101 14.91 8.44 -0.38
C ILE A 101 16.38 8.45 0.02
N ALA A 102 17.13 7.35 -0.18
CA ALA A 102 18.52 7.25 0.24
C ALA A 102 19.39 8.35 -0.38
N GLN A 103 19.31 8.55 -1.70
CA GLN A 103 20.13 9.55 -2.37
C GLN A 103 19.80 10.99 -1.95
N PRO A 104 18.53 11.48 -2.01
CA PRO A 104 18.20 12.84 -1.58
C PRO A 104 18.51 13.10 -0.10
N THR A 105 18.28 12.12 0.77
CA THR A 105 18.53 12.27 2.20
C THR A 105 20.02 12.30 2.51
N LEU A 106 20.84 11.49 1.82
CA LEU A 106 22.30 11.53 1.95
C LEU A 106 22.90 12.84 1.46
N VAL A 107 22.42 13.35 0.32
CA VAL A 107 22.83 14.66 -0.21
C VAL A 107 22.45 15.75 0.79
N ALA A 108 21.23 15.75 1.33
CA ALA A 108 20.82 16.73 2.33
C ALA A 108 21.60 16.60 3.66
N LEU A 109 22.07 15.40 4.01
CA LEU A 109 22.86 15.16 5.21
C LEU A 109 24.25 15.81 5.11
N PHE A 110 24.92 15.67 3.96
CA PHE A 110 26.28 16.21 3.76
C PHE A 110 26.29 17.63 3.19
N ASN A 111 25.35 17.96 2.31
CA ASN A 111 25.23 19.27 1.67
C ASN A 111 23.77 19.78 1.69
N PRO A 112 23.31 20.32 2.83
CA PRO A 112 21.91 20.69 3.04
C PRO A 112 21.38 21.77 2.09
N HIS A 113 22.24 22.61 1.52
CA HIS A 113 21.84 23.69 0.62
C HIS A 113 21.62 23.23 -0.84
N LYS A 114 21.99 21.99 -1.19
CA LYS A 114 21.84 21.46 -2.56
C LYS A 114 20.55 20.68 -2.81
N GLY A 115 19.69 20.53 -1.80
CA GLY A 115 18.40 19.86 -1.96
C GLY A 115 17.52 20.60 -2.97
N LYS A 116 17.11 19.92 -4.04
CA LYS A 116 16.09 20.41 -4.98
C LYS A 116 14.85 19.54 -4.84
N PHE A 117 13.69 20.17 -4.67
CA PHE A 117 12.42 19.47 -4.64
C PHE A 117 11.84 19.43 -6.05
N ASN A 118 12.06 18.32 -6.77
CA ASN A 118 11.41 18.15 -8.07
C ASN A 118 9.99 17.66 -7.82
N VAL A 119 9.00 18.44 -8.26
CA VAL A 119 7.58 18.09 -8.10
C VAL A 119 7.33 16.83 -8.91
N THR A 120 6.92 15.75 -8.25
CA THR A 120 6.48 14.53 -8.94
C THR A 120 5.28 14.87 -9.82
N ALA A 121 5.22 14.30 -11.02
CA ALA A 121 4.06 14.45 -11.88
C ALA A 121 2.82 13.93 -11.14
N LYS A 122 1.88 14.83 -10.83
CA LYS A 122 0.64 14.47 -10.14
C LYS A 122 -0.34 13.85 -11.14
N GLY A 123 -0.20 12.55 -11.36
CA GLY A 123 -1.23 11.66 -11.91
C GLY A 123 -1.70 11.92 -13.35
N GLY A 124 -2.43 10.93 -13.86
CA GLY A 124 -3.09 10.88 -15.17
C GLY A 124 -4.08 9.71 -15.20
N LEU A 125 -4.89 9.62 -16.26
CA LEU A 125 -5.69 8.41 -16.49
C LEU A 125 -4.76 7.30 -16.99
N VAL A 126 -4.80 6.13 -16.35
CA VAL A 126 -4.05 4.95 -16.78
C VAL A 126 -5.07 4.00 -17.43
N GLU A 127 -5.10 3.98 -18.76
CA GLU A 127 -6.09 3.20 -19.52
C GLU A 127 -5.82 1.70 -19.51
N ASN A 128 -4.55 1.31 -19.42
CA ASN A 128 -4.09 -0.07 -19.39
C ASN A 128 -3.04 -0.25 -18.29
N GLU A 129 -3.02 -1.42 -17.67
CA GLU A 129 -1.98 -1.78 -16.71
C GLU A 129 -0.62 -1.79 -17.40
N TYR A 130 0.36 -1.12 -16.79
CA TYR A 130 1.73 -1.09 -17.28
C TYR A 130 2.70 -1.09 -16.10
N VAL A 131 3.95 -1.47 -16.38
CA VAL A 131 5.04 -1.47 -15.40
C VAL A 131 5.88 -0.23 -15.61
N ASP A 132 6.09 0.57 -14.56
CA ASP A 132 7.10 1.64 -14.59
C ASP A 132 8.49 1.02 -14.45
N TRP A 133 9.08 0.69 -15.59
CA TRP A 133 10.43 0.10 -15.64
C TRP A 133 11.52 1.03 -15.10
N VAL A 134 11.34 2.35 -15.13
CA VAL A 134 12.35 3.28 -14.62
C VAL A 134 12.35 3.23 -13.09
N ILE A 135 11.16 3.27 -12.49
CA ILE A 135 11.01 3.18 -11.03
C ILE A 135 11.42 1.80 -10.50
N THR A 136 11.19 0.74 -11.28
CA THR A 136 11.46 -0.65 -10.83
C THR A 136 12.93 -1.05 -10.92
N ARG A 137 13.71 -0.47 -11.83
CA ARG A 137 15.13 -0.80 -12.09
C ARG A 137 15.99 -1.10 -10.86
N PRO A 138 16.08 -0.22 -9.84
CA PRO A 138 16.93 -0.49 -8.68
C PRO A 138 16.52 -1.75 -7.92
N TYR A 139 15.21 -2.01 -7.82
CA TYR A 139 14.69 -3.20 -7.17
C TYR A 139 14.97 -4.46 -7.99
N LEU A 140 14.90 -4.39 -9.32
CA LEU A 140 15.30 -5.51 -10.18
C LEU A 140 16.78 -5.86 -9.99
N ILE A 141 17.67 -4.86 -9.90
CA ILE A 141 19.09 -5.10 -9.63
C ILE A 141 19.25 -5.80 -8.28
N LEU A 142 18.59 -5.33 -7.23
CA LEU A 142 18.65 -5.97 -5.91
C LEU A 142 18.11 -7.41 -5.92
N VAL A 143 17.03 -7.67 -6.67
CA VAL A 143 16.50 -9.03 -6.88
C VAL A 143 17.55 -9.90 -7.56
N LEU A 144 18.15 -9.43 -8.66
CA LEU A 144 19.16 -10.20 -9.41
C LEU A 144 20.38 -10.54 -8.55
N ILE A 145 20.91 -9.60 -7.77
CA ILE A 145 22.06 -9.87 -6.90
C ILE A 145 21.66 -10.80 -5.75
N ASN A 146 20.44 -10.70 -5.21
CA ASN A 146 19.96 -11.67 -4.21
C ASN A 146 19.79 -13.07 -4.80
N LEU A 147 19.30 -13.21 -6.05
CA LEU A 147 19.24 -14.49 -6.76
C LEU A 147 20.62 -15.09 -7.00
N LEU A 148 21.62 -14.27 -7.36
CA LEU A 148 23.01 -14.71 -7.40
C LEU A 148 23.49 -15.19 -6.03
N GLY A 149 23.12 -14.47 -4.95
CA GLY A 149 23.37 -14.89 -3.57
C GLY A 149 22.78 -16.27 -3.25
N VAL A 150 21.56 -16.57 -3.71
CA VAL A 150 20.95 -17.91 -3.55
C VAL A 150 21.76 -18.96 -4.31
N ALA A 151 22.13 -18.70 -5.57
CA ALA A 151 22.90 -19.64 -6.37
C ALA A 151 24.27 -19.97 -5.76
N PHE A 152 25.01 -18.94 -5.33
CA PHE A 152 26.30 -19.11 -4.65
C PHE A 152 26.14 -19.74 -3.26
N GLY A 153 25.09 -19.41 -2.52
CA GLY A 153 24.79 -20.03 -1.24
C GLY A 153 24.47 -21.52 -1.38
N ALA A 154 23.70 -21.91 -2.41
CA ALA A 154 23.44 -23.32 -2.71
C ALA A 154 24.73 -24.05 -3.09
N TRP A 155 25.55 -23.48 -3.97
CA TRP A 155 26.86 -24.04 -4.31
C TRP A 155 27.75 -24.20 -3.06
N ARG A 156 27.81 -23.17 -2.21
CA ARG A 156 28.61 -23.18 -0.97
C ARG A 156 28.09 -24.17 0.06
N PHE A 157 26.79 -24.44 0.10
CA PHE A 157 26.23 -25.45 0.98
C PHE A 157 26.72 -26.86 0.64
N PHE A 158 26.90 -27.17 -0.66
CA PHE A 158 27.35 -28.49 -1.10
C PHE A 158 28.87 -28.65 -1.21
N TYR A 159 29.58 -27.58 -1.59
CA TYR A 159 31.02 -27.62 -1.89
C TYR A 159 31.88 -26.81 -0.92
N GLY A 160 31.26 -26.09 0.02
CA GLY A 160 31.95 -25.26 1.00
C GLY A 160 32.36 -26.00 2.28
N PRO A 161 33.08 -25.32 3.18
CA PRO A 161 33.50 -25.90 4.45
C PRO A 161 32.30 -26.28 5.35
N GLU A 162 32.30 -27.49 5.92
CA GLU A 162 31.20 -27.99 6.77
C GLU A 162 30.95 -27.13 8.01
N ASN A 163 32.01 -26.54 8.58
CA ASN A 163 31.93 -25.65 9.74
C ASN A 163 31.16 -24.35 9.44
N GLU A 164 30.98 -23.98 8.17
CA GLU A 164 30.25 -22.79 7.75
C GLU A 164 28.82 -23.11 7.29
N ALA A 165 28.42 -24.38 7.23
CA ALA A 165 27.13 -24.79 6.67
C ALA A 165 25.95 -24.09 7.33
N LEU A 166 25.97 -23.94 8.66
CA LEU A 166 24.92 -23.21 9.39
C LEU A 166 24.90 -21.72 9.07
N THR A 167 26.06 -21.09 8.87
CA THR A 167 26.16 -19.68 8.46
C THR A 167 25.60 -19.47 7.06
N VAL A 168 25.85 -20.42 6.15
CA VAL A 168 25.25 -20.45 4.81
C VAL A 168 23.73 -20.55 4.90
N VAL A 169 23.21 -21.47 5.71
CA VAL A 169 21.76 -21.66 5.90
C VAL A 169 21.10 -20.38 6.44
N VAL A 170 21.65 -19.77 7.49
CA VAL A 170 21.10 -18.52 8.06
C VAL A 170 21.15 -17.38 7.04
N SER A 171 22.22 -17.27 6.27
CA SER A 171 22.35 -16.25 5.22
C SER A 171 21.35 -16.48 4.09
N LEU A 172 21.15 -17.72 3.66
CA LEU A 172 20.15 -18.09 2.66
C LEU A 172 18.73 -17.76 3.13
N LEU A 173 18.38 -18.09 4.38
CA LEU A 173 17.07 -17.72 4.96
C LEU A 173 16.84 -16.22 4.91
N TRP A 174 17.87 -15.41 5.21
CA TRP A 174 17.79 -13.96 5.13
C TRP A 174 17.65 -13.46 3.68
N VAL A 175 18.36 -14.06 2.72
CA VAL A 175 18.21 -13.74 1.29
C VAL A 175 16.80 -14.07 0.79
N PHE A 176 16.24 -15.21 1.21
CA PHE A 176 14.85 -15.55 0.88
C PHE A 176 13.85 -14.54 1.46
N TYR A 177 14.06 -14.12 2.70
CA TYR A 177 13.28 -13.04 3.30
C TYR A 177 13.39 -11.73 2.49
N ASN A 178 14.61 -11.35 2.10
CA ASN A 178 14.84 -10.17 1.24
C ASN A 178 14.10 -10.29 -0.10
N LEU A 179 14.12 -11.47 -0.74
CA LEU A 179 13.39 -11.72 -1.98
C LEU A 179 11.87 -11.56 -1.80
N ILE A 180 11.29 -12.05 -0.71
CA ILE A 180 9.84 -11.85 -0.45
C ILE A 180 9.51 -10.35 -0.40
N ILE A 181 10.29 -9.57 0.35
CA ILE A 181 10.07 -8.12 0.49
C ILE A 181 10.31 -7.38 -0.83
N LEU A 182 11.36 -7.73 -1.57
CA LEU A 182 11.65 -7.16 -2.89
C LEU A 182 10.57 -7.51 -3.92
N GLY A 183 10.00 -8.72 -3.87
CA GLY A 183 8.84 -9.11 -4.67
C GLY A 183 7.65 -8.19 -4.41
N GLY A 184 7.41 -7.85 -3.13
CA GLY A 184 6.39 -6.87 -2.75
C GLY A 184 6.67 -5.48 -3.31
N ALA A 185 7.93 -5.05 -3.29
CA ALA A 185 8.31 -3.76 -3.87
C ALA A 185 8.14 -3.72 -5.40
N VAL A 186 8.44 -4.82 -6.08
CA VAL A 186 8.20 -4.98 -7.52
C VAL A 186 6.70 -5.02 -7.81
N ALA A 187 5.87 -5.66 -6.98
CA ALA A 187 4.42 -5.70 -7.17
C ALA A 187 3.80 -4.29 -7.22
N VAL A 188 4.29 -3.35 -6.41
CA VAL A 188 3.80 -1.96 -6.36
C VAL A 188 4.12 -1.18 -7.63
N SER A 189 5.13 -1.61 -8.40
CA SER A 189 5.51 -0.94 -9.66
C SER A 189 4.57 -1.22 -10.83
N VAL A 190 3.67 -2.20 -10.68
CA VAL A 190 2.61 -2.47 -11.63
C VAL A 190 1.50 -1.45 -11.39
N GLU A 191 1.44 -0.42 -12.23
CA GLU A 191 0.37 0.56 -12.15
C GLU A 191 -0.94 -0.09 -12.57
N SER A 192 -1.83 -0.27 -11.59
CA SER A 192 -3.19 -0.76 -11.85
C SER A 192 -3.97 0.25 -12.68
N LYS A 193 -4.88 -0.26 -13.52
CA LYS A 193 -5.71 0.57 -14.40
C LYS A 193 -6.51 1.59 -13.59
N GLN A 194 -6.11 2.86 -13.67
CA GLN A 194 -6.81 3.97 -13.06
C GLN A 194 -7.85 4.53 -14.04
N VAL A 195 -9.04 3.93 -14.04
CA VAL A 195 -10.16 4.27 -14.94
C VAL A 195 -10.78 5.64 -14.60
N ARG A 196 -10.64 6.11 -13.36
CA ARG A 196 -11.40 7.27 -12.84
C ARG A 196 -10.47 8.44 -12.50
N ARG A 197 -10.82 9.64 -12.98
CA ARG A 197 -10.10 10.90 -12.67
C ARG A 197 -10.29 11.36 -11.23
N ALA A 198 -11.49 11.16 -10.67
CA ALA A 198 -11.83 11.56 -9.31
C ALA A 198 -12.01 10.31 -8.43
N HIS A 199 -11.36 10.32 -7.26
CA HIS A 199 -11.59 9.32 -6.23
C HIS A 199 -13.01 9.47 -5.68
N ARG A 200 -13.65 8.34 -5.35
CA ARG A 200 -15.00 8.33 -4.78
C ARG A 200 -14.92 7.96 -3.29
N VAL A 201 -15.64 8.70 -2.46
CA VAL A 201 -15.78 8.44 -1.03
C VAL A 201 -17.05 7.63 -0.83
N GLU A 202 -16.92 6.46 -0.21
CA GLU A 202 -18.06 5.64 0.18
C GLU A 202 -18.76 6.25 1.41
N ILE A 203 -20.08 6.34 1.37
CA ILE A 203 -20.90 6.86 2.47
C ILE A 203 -22.28 6.24 2.37
N ALA A 204 -23.02 6.15 3.48
CA ALA A 204 -24.45 5.83 3.43
C ALA A 204 -25.24 7.06 3.89
N MET A 205 -25.71 7.88 2.94
CA MET A 205 -26.44 9.11 3.24
C MET A 205 -27.83 9.11 2.59
N PRO A 206 -28.91 9.38 3.34
CA PRO A 206 -30.24 9.57 2.76
C PRO A 206 -30.27 10.74 1.78
N ALA A 207 -30.91 10.52 0.64
CA ALA A 207 -31.12 11.51 -0.40
C ALA A 207 -32.48 11.29 -1.08
N ALA A 208 -32.87 12.21 -1.95
CA ALA A 208 -33.99 11.99 -2.85
C ALA A 208 -33.56 12.32 -4.28
N LEU A 209 -34.09 11.57 -5.24
CA LEU A 209 -33.92 11.84 -6.65
C LEU A 209 -35.21 12.45 -7.19
N ALA A 210 -35.15 13.68 -7.71
CA ALA A 210 -36.26 14.30 -8.40
C ALA A 210 -36.13 14.12 -9.91
N ARG A 211 -37.16 13.59 -10.54
CA ARG A 211 -37.32 13.61 -12.00
C ARG A 211 -37.87 14.96 -12.46
N GLU A 212 -37.70 15.27 -13.74
CA GLU A 212 -38.25 16.49 -14.35
C GLU A 212 -39.78 16.56 -14.30
N ASP A 213 -40.46 15.41 -14.18
CA ASP A 213 -41.91 15.31 -14.01
C ASP A 213 -42.39 15.57 -12.56
N GLY A 214 -41.47 15.92 -11.65
CA GLY A 214 -41.76 16.26 -10.25
C GLY A 214 -41.83 15.07 -9.31
N HIS A 215 -41.71 13.82 -9.79
CA HIS A 215 -41.69 12.66 -8.89
C HIS A 215 -40.38 12.59 -8.10
N LEU A 216 -40.51 12.34 -6.80
CA LEU A 216 -39.41 12.18 -5.86
C LEU A 216 -39.27 10.72 -5.47
N PHE A 217 -38.06 10.20 -5.63
CA PHE A 217 -37.71 8.83 -5.25
C PHE A 217 -36.76 8.87 -4.05
N PRO A 218 -37.12 8.25 -2.91
CA PRO A 218 -36.18 8.12 -1.81
C PRO A 218 -35.01 7.23 -2.24
N CYS A 219 -33.80 7.67 -1.96
CA CYS A 219 -32.60 6.93 -2.28
C CYS A 219 -31.54 7.09 -1.19
N THR A 220 -30.50 6.28 -1.27
CA THR A 220 -29.31 6.40 -0.42
C THR A 220 -28.11 6.62 -1.32
N VAL A 221 -27.38 7.71 -1.10
CA VAL A 221 -26.04 7.88 -1.68
C VAL A 221 -25.15 6.82 -1.06
N HIS A 222 -24.51 6.00 -1.90
CA HIS A 222 -23.53 4.99 -1.48
C HIS A 222 -22.09 5.42 -1.76
N ASP A 223 -21.88 6.27 -2.78
CA ASP A 223 -20.58 6.89 -3.07
C ASP A 223 -20.73 8.28 -3.69
N TYR A 224 -19.71 9.13 -3.55
CA TYR A 224 -19.66 10.42 -4.24
C TYR A 224 -18.24 10.85 -4.59
N SER A 225 -18.12 11.71 -5.60
CA SER A 225 -16.90 12.39 -6.03
C SER A 225 -17.26 13.82 -6.44
N ASP A 226 -16.25 14.64 -6.77
CA ASP A 226 -16.45 16.03 -7.21
C ASP A 226 -17.38 16.16 -8.44
N GLY A 227 -17.40 15.14 -9.32
CA GLY A 227 -18.18 15.17 -10.57
C GLY A 227 -19.29 14.13 -10.69
N GLY A 228 -19.52 13.28 -9.69
CA GLY A 228 -20.52 12.22 -9.82
C GLY A 228 -20.83 11.50 -8.52
N VAL A 229 -22.02 10.91 -8.48
CA VAL A 229 -22.62 10.33 -7.27
C VAL A 229 -23.18 8.94 -7.60
N GLY A 230 -22.91 7.95 -6.76
CA GLY A 230 -23.56 6.65 -6.78
C GLY A 230 -24.72 6.65 -5.80
N ILE A 231 -25.92 6.32 -6.27
CA ILE A 231 -27.11 6.20 -5.43
C ILE A 231 -27.72 4.80 -5.55
N LYS A 232 -28.45 4.42 -4.51
CA LYS A 232 -29.30 3.24 -4.47
C LYS A 232 -30.74 3.67 -4.24
N ILE A 233 -31.63 3.40 -5.19
CA ILE A 233 -33.03 3.80 -5.11
C ILE A 233 -33.80 2.77 -4.29
N HIS A 234 -34.66 3.23 -3.38
CA HIS A 234 -35.54 2.35 -2.61
C HIS A 234 -36.83 2.09 -3.37
N GLY A 235 -36.94 0.91 -4.00
CA GLY A 235 -38.11 0.51 -4.78
C GLY A 235 -37.77 0.19 -6.25
N PRO A 236 -38.77 -0.06 -7.11
CA PRO A 236 -38.54 -0.32 -8.53
C PRO A 236 -37.90 0.91 -9.19
N THR A 237 -36.76 0.71 -9.83
CA THR A 237 -36.02 1.77 -10.53
C THR A 237 -36.83 2.31 -11.71
N GLN A 238 -37.23 3.57 -11.63
CA GLN A 238 -38.02 4.25 -12.67
C GLN A 238 -37.23 5.33 -13.40
N VAL A 239 -35.91 5.22 -13.45
CA VAL A 239 -35.04 6.15 -14.18
C VAL A 239 -34.32 5.43 -15.31
N LEU A 240 -34.16 6.13 -16.43
CA LEU A 240 -33.49 5.62 -17.62
C LEU A 240 -32.10 6.25 -17.77
N GLU A 241 -31.19 5.53 -18.42
CA GLU A 241 -29.89 6.09 -18.79
C GLU A 241 -30.06 7.31 -19.71
N GLY A 242 -29.23 8.33 -19.49
CA GLY A 242 -29.30 9.62 -20.17
C GLY A 242 -30.33 10.60 -19.60
N GLN A 243 -31.22 10.16 -18.71
CA GLN A 243 -32.26 11.02 -18.14
C GLN A 243 -31.67 12.11 -17.25
N LYS A 244 -32.19 13.34 -17.39
CA LYS A 244 -31.88 14.46 -16.51
C LYS A 244 -32.69 14.36 -15.22
N VAL A 245 -32.02 14.57 -14.10
CA VAL A 245 -32.56 14.42 -12.74
C VAL A 245 -31.94 15.46 -11.83
N ASN A 246 -32.58 15.75 -10.70
CA ASN A 246 -31.97 16.54 -9.63
C ASN A 246 -31.76 15.65 -8.42
N LEU A 247 -30.54 15.65 -7.90
CA LEU A 247 -30.21 15.01 -6.64
C LEU A 247 -30.49 15.99 -5.51
N LEU A 248 -31.33 15.60 -4.55
CA LEU A 248 -31.63 16.37 -3.36
C LEU A 248 -30.84 15.81 -2.18
N LEU A 249 -30.00 16.66 -1.59
CA LEU A 249 -29.27 16.35 -0.37
C LEU A 249 -29.70 17.28 0.75
N LYS A 250 -29.60 16.79 1.99
CA LYS A 250 -29.94 17.55 3.19
C LYS A 250 -28.70 17.94 3.96
N ARG A 251 -28.69 19.16 4.48
CA ARG A 251 -27.74 19.63 5.49
C ARG A 251 -28.51 20.29 6.62
N GLY A 252 -28.64 19.58 7.74
CA GLY A 252 -29.53 19.99 8.83
C GLY A 252 -30.97 20.04 8.33
N ALA A 253 -31.63 21.19 8.52
CA ALA A 253 -33.00 21.42 8.06
C ALA A 253 -33.10 21.95 6.61
N GLN A 254 -31.97 22.25 5.96
CA GLN A 254 -31.94 22.79 4.60
C GLN A 254 -31.80 21.68 3.56
N GLU A 255 -32.56 21.80 2.48
CA GLU A 255 -32.48 20.93 1.31
C GLU A 255 -31.80 21.68 0.15
N PHE A 256 -30.89 20.98 -0.52
CA PHE A 256 -30.15 21.50 -1.67
C PHE A 256 -30.37 20.59 -2.86
N PHE A 257 -30.50 21.19 -4.04
CA PHE A 257 -30.71 20.47 -5.30
C PHE A 257 -29.47 20.57 -6.19
N PHE A 258 -29.07 19.44 -6.75
CA PHE A 258 -27.89 19.31 -7.61
C PHE A 258 -28.31 18.69 -8.93
N PRO A 259 -28.34 19.47 -10.02
CA PRO A 259 -28.68 18.95 -11.33
C PRO A 259 -27.67 17.87 -11.77
N ALA A 260 -28.18 16.77 -12.30
CA ALA A 260 -27.39 15.61 -12.68
C ALA A 260 -28.01 14.88 -13.88
N GLN A 261 -27.21 14.02 -14.50
CA GLN A 261 -27.65 13.10 -15.55
C GLN A 261 -27.38 11.66 -15.12
N VAL A 262 -28.33 10.77 -15.41
CA VAL A 262 -28.17 9.34 -15.19
C VAL A 262 -27.20 8.78 -16.24
N MET A 263 -26.07 8.23 -15.79
CA MET A 263 -25.04 7.66 -16.66
C MET A 263 -25.09 6.14 -16.76
N ARG A 264 -25.59 5.48 -15.71
CA ARG A 264 -25.67 4.02 -15.64
C ARG A 264 -26.79 3.59 -14.72
N VAL A 265 -27.51 2.53 -15.08
CA VAL A 265 -28.51 1.89 -14.23
C VAL A 265 -28.22 0.40 -14.14
N PHE A 266 -28.01 -0.10 -12.92
CA PHE A 266 -27.78 -1.52 -12.65
C PHE A 266 -28.71 -2.00 -11.52
N GLY A 267 -29.89 -2.49 -11.90
CA GLY A 267 -30.92 -2.83 -10.92
C GLY A 267 -31.40 -1.60 -10.15
N ASP A 268 -31.22 -1.60 -8.83
CA ASP A 268 -31.52 -0.49 -7.91
C ASP A 268 -30.37 0.51 -7.73
N GLU A 269 -29.21 0.25 -8.33
CA GLU A 269 -28.04 1.13 -8.30
C GLU A 269 -28.00 2.05 -9.52
N VAL A 270 -27.83 3.35 -9.28
CA VAL A 270 -27.82 4.37 -10.32
C VAL A 270 -26.58 5.24 -10.17
N GLY A 271 -25.84 5.42 -11.26
CA GLY A 271 -24.71 6.34 -11.33
C GLY A 271 -25.13 7.67 -11.94
N LEU A 272 -24.90 8.75 -11.21
CA LEU A 272 -25.18 10.11 -11.62
C LEU A 272 -23.88 10.86 -11.98
N GLN A 273 -23.93 11.65 -13.04
CA GLN A 273 -22.93 12.68 -13.34
C GLN A 273 -23.52 14.04 -13.00
N LEU A 274 -22.83 14.80 -12.14
CA LEU A 274 -23.27 16.14 -11.78
C LEU A 274 -23.11 17.05 -13.00
N ALA A 275 -24.12 17.88 -13.27
CA ALA A 275 -24.03 18.90 -14.29
C ALA A 275 -23.06 20.01 -13.84
N GLN A 276 -22.70 20.93 -14.74
CA GLN A 276 -21.95 22.11 -14.35
C GLN A 276 -22.74 22.92 -13.32
N MET A 277 -22.13 23.12 -12.16
CA MET A 277 -22.69 23.84 -11.03
C MET A 277 -22.11 25.26 -10.97
N THR A 278 -22.90 26.20 -10.48
CA THR A 278 -22.36 27.50 -10.05
C THR A 278 -21.44 27.34 -8.85
N THR A 279 -20.55 28.30 -8.58
CA THR A 279 -19.66 28.28 -7.41
C THR A 279 -20.44 28.07 -6.10
N LYS A 280 -21.63 28.67 -5.98
CA LYS A 280 -22.48 28.50 -4.79
C LYS A 280 -23.00 27.07 -4.66
N GLN A 281 -23.54 26.49 -5.73
CA GLN A 281 -23.99 25.09 -5.73
C GLN A 281 -22.83 24.13 -5.46
N HIS A 282 -21.63 24.42 -5.96
CA HIS A 282 -20.46 23.61 -5.66
C HIS A 282 -20.10 23.68 -4.17
N ILE A 283 -20.08 24.87 -3.56
CA ILE A 283 -19.89 25.02 -2.12
C ILE A 283 -20.96 24.24 -1.33
N ASP A 284 -22.23 24.35 -1.73
CA ASP A 284 -23.33 23.64 -1.09
C ASP A 284 -23.15 22.12 -1.21
N PHE A 285 -22.72 21.61 -2.38
CA PHE A 285 -22.43 20.19 -2.59
C PHE A 285 -21.29 19.70 -1.68
N ILE A 286 -20.18 20.44 -1.62
CA ILE A 286 -19.05 20.13 -0.75
C ILE A 286 -19.50 20.11 0.72
N GLN A 287 -20.37 21.04 1.13
CA GLN A 287 -20.89 21.11 2.49
C GLN A 287 -21.88 19.98 2.82
N CYS A 288 -22.62 19.48 1.83
CA CYS A 288 -23.48 18.30 1.96
C CYS A 288 -22.70 16.97 1.93
N THR A 289 -21.41 16.98 1.55
CA THR A 289 -20.63 15.76 1.33
C THR A 289 -19.30 15.79 2.10
N PHE A 290 -18.24 16.35 1.51
CA PHE A 290 -16.88 16.35 2.05
C PHE A 290 -16.73 17.09 3.39
N ALA A 291 -17.53 18.13 3.66
CA ALA A 291 -17.41 18.91 4.89
C ALA A 291 -18.17 18.30 6.09
N ARG A 292 -18.82 17.15 5.93
CA ARG A 292 -19.51 16.51 7.06
C ARG A 292 -18.52 15.75 7.94
N ALA A 293 -18.63 15.94 9.25
CA ALA A 293 -17.73 15.31 10.23
C ALA A 293 -17.95 13.80 10.36
N ASP A 294 -19.18 13.32 10.18
CA ASP A 294 -19.56 11.90 10.23
C ASP A 294 -18.84 11.08 9.15
N THR A 295 -18.67 11.64 7.95
CA THR A 295 -17.89 11.04 6.86
C THR A 295 -16.49 10.60 7.31
N TRP A 296 -15.82 11.43 8.13
CA TRP A 296 -14.41 11.22 8.49
C TRP A 296 -14.23 10.56 9.85
N ALA A 297 -15.14 10.81 10.79
CA ALA A 297 -15.08 10.23 12.13
C ALA A 297 -15.36 8.72 12.12
N LEU A 298 -16.37 8.28 11.38
CA LEU A 298 -16.79 6.87 11.35
C LEU A 298 -15.90 6.00 10.44
N TRP A 299 -15.16 6.61 9.53
CA TRP A 299 -14.26 5.90 8.62
C TRP A 299 -13.08 5.23 9.34
N GLN A 300 -12.65 5.78 10.48
CA GLN A 300 -11.54 5.20 11.25
C GLN A 300 -11.94 3.91 11.98
N ASP A 301 -13.22 3.74 12.31
CA ASP A 301 -13.73 2.59 13.07
C ASP A 301 -13.92 1.33 12.22
N SER A 302 -13.75 1.42 10.90
CA SER A 302 -13.99 0.32 9.96
C SER A 302 -12.76 -0.55 9.68
N PHE A 303 -11.58 -0.19 10.20
CA PHE A 303 -10.36 -0.95 9.95
C PHE A 303 -10.22 -2.15 10.90
N PRO A 304 -9.99 -3.37 10.37
CA PRO A 304 -9.75 -4.54 11.19
C PRO A 304 -8.44 -4.40 11.98
N GLU A 305 -8.45 -4.82 13.25
CA GLU A 305 -7.22 -4.85 14.06
C GLU A 305 -6.18 -5.80 13.46
N ASP A 306 -4.90 -5.43 13.57
CA ASP A 306 -3.78 -6.22 13.05
C ASP A 306 -3.71 -7.63 13.64
N LYS A 307 -3.40 -8.59 12.77
CA LYS A 307 -3.09 -9.98 13.12
C LYS A 307 -1.77 -10.36 12.48
N PRO A 308 -0.67 -10.45 13.24
CA PRO A 308 0.68 -10.60 12.69
C PRO A 308 0.86 -11.79 11.73
N LEU A 309 0.22 -12.92 12.02
CA LEU A 309 0.31 -14.12 11.17
C LEU A 309 -0.45 -13.96 9.85
N GLU A 310 -1.63 -13.34 9.86
CA GLU A 310 -2.38 -13.06 8.63
C GLU A 310 -1.60 -12.06 7.77
N SER A 311 -1.09 -10.99 8.38
CA SER A 311 -0.25 -9.99 7.71
C SER A 311 1.02 -10.58 7.08
N LEU A 312 1.67 -11.54 7.75
CA LEU A 312 2.84 -12.24 7.20
C LEU A 312 2.47 -13.07 5.94
N VAL A 313 1.35 -13.78 5.98
CA VAL A 313 0.85 -14.57 4.85
C VAL A 313 0.48 -13.66 3.67
N ASP A 314 -0.12 -12.50 3.94
CA ASP A 314 -0.47 -11.54 2.89
C ASP A 314 0.77 -10.95 2.21
N ILE A 315 1.84 -10.70 2.95
CA ILE A 315 3.11 -10.25 2.39
C ILE A 315 3.78 -11.32 1.56
N LEU A 316 3.76 -12.58 2.01
CA LEU A 316 4.24 -13.71 1.22
C LEU A 316 3.50 -13.79 -0.13
N LYS A 317 2.16 -13.74 -0.10
CA LYS A 317 1.32 -13.72 -1.31
C LYS A 317 1.64 -12.53 -2.20
N LEU A 318 1.81 -11.34 -1.63
CA LEU A 318 2.16 -10.14 -2.39
C LEU A 318 3.53 -10.27 -3.05
N GLY A 319 4.52 -10.78 -2.33
CA GLY A 319 5.87 -11.04 -2.84
C GLY A 319 5.84 -11.94 -4.08
N PHE A 320 5.13 -13.07 -3.99
CA PHE A 320 4.97 -13.99 -5.12
C PHE A 320 4.18 -13.37 -6.28
N ARG A 321 3.10 -12.65 -5.98
CA ARG A 321 2.30 -11.96 -7.01
C ARG A 321 3.15 -10.94 -7.78
N GLY A 322 4.04 -10.21 -7.10
CA GLY A 322 4.95 -9.27 -7.74
C GLY A 322 5.86 -9.91 -8.78
N TYR A 323 6.46 -11.05 -8.44
CA TYR A 323 7.30 -11.79 -9.39
C TYR A 323 6.50 -12.35 -10.57
N ARG A 324 5.28 -12.83 -10.33
CA ARG A 324 4.40 -13.31 -11.39
C ARG A 324 4.00 -12.20 -12.36
N HIS A 325 3.59 -11.03 -11.88
CA HIS A 325 3.27 -9.92 -12.77
C HIS A 325 4.49 -9.45 -13.56
N LEU A 326 5.66 -9.37 -12.91
CA LEU A 326 6.90 -9.05 -13.62
C LEU A 326 7.18 -10.03 -14.78
N ALA A 327 6.91 -11.32 -14.57
CA ALA A 327 7.04 -12.36 -15.60
C ALA A 327 6.06 -12.17 -16.76
N GLU A 328 4.81 -11.79 -16.47
CA GLU A 328 3.75 -11.55 -17.46
C GLU A 328 4.12 -10.36 -18.39
N PHE A 329 4.71 -9.30 -17.82
CA PHE A 329 5.12 -8.10 -18.56
C PHE A 329 6.57 -8.14 -19.10
N ALA A 330 7.32 -9.22 -18.87
CA ALA A 330 8.72 -9.31 -19.28
C ALA A 330 8.91 -9.31 -20.82
N PRO A 331 9.98 -8.68 -21.34
CA PRO A 331 10.34 -8.76 -22.76
C PRO A 331 10.52 -10.22 -23.23
N PRO A 332 10.25 -10.54 -24.51
CA PRO A 332 10.31 -11.92 -25.03
C PRO A 332 11.62 -12.67 -24.73
N SER A 333 12.75 -11.96 -24.69
CA SER A 333 14.08 -12.51 -24.40
C SER A 333 14.26 -12.99 -22.95
N LEU A 334 13.46 -12.49 -22.00
CA LEU A 334 13.55 -12.82 -20.58
C LEU A 334 12.41 -13.74 -20.10
N LYS A 335 11.39 -13.98 -20.94
CA LYS A 335 10.23 -14.82 -20.58
C LYS A 335 10.60 -16.22 -20.12
N PHE A 336 11.65 -16.82 -20.68
CA PHE A 336 12.10 -18.16 -20.28
C PHE A 336 12.59 -18.21 -18.82
N VAL A 337 13.43 -17.24 -18.42
CA VAL A 337 13.98 -17.16 -17.07
C VAL A 337 12.86 -16.89 -16.07
N PHE A 338 11.97 -15.95 -16.39
CA PHE A 338 10.84 -15.63 -15.54
C PHE A 338 9.85 -16.79 -15.42
N HIS A 339 9.57 -17.52 -16.50
CA HIS A 339 8.69 -18.69 -16.46
C HIS A 339 9.29 -19.80 -15.59
N ALA A 340 10.59 -20.08 -15.71
CA ALA A 340 11.26 -21.08 -14.86
C ALA A 340 11.14 -20.71 -13.36
N ILE A 341 11.32 -19.44 -13.02
CA ILE A 341 11.18 -18.94 -11.65
C ILE A 341 9.73 -19.03 -11.16
N THR A 342 8.74 -18.62 -11.96
CA THR A 342 7.33 -18.71 -11.56
C THR A 342 6.87 -20.15 -11.38
N THR A 343 7.35 -21.07 -12.23
CA THR A 343 6.98 -22.48 -12.14
C THR A 343 7.56 -23.14 -10.88
N LEU A 344 8.80 -22.80 -10.52
CA LEU A 344 9.41 -23.23 -9.26
C LEU A 344 8.64 -22.69 -8.05
N VAL A 345 8.22 -21.43 -8.11
CA VAL A 345 7.42 -20.78 -7.07
C VAL A 345 6.04 -21.43 -6.94
N ASP A 346 5.31 -21.63 -8.04
CA ASP A 346 3.99 -22.27 -8.03
C ASP A 346 4.08 -23.70 -7.48
N TRP A 347 5.16 -24.41 -7.80
CA TRP A 347 5.46 -25.70 -7.21
C TRP A 347 5.64 -25.63 -5.69
N ILE A 348 6.39 -24.65 -5.17
CA ILE A 348 6.55 -24.46 -3.71
C ILE A 348 5.21 -24.07 -3.04
N VAL A 349 4.44 -23.17 -3.66
CA VAL A 349 3.15 -22.69 -3.14
C VAL A 349 2.10 -23.81 -3.11
N SER A 350 2.21 -24.81 -3.99
CA SER A 350 1.32 -25.97 -3.99
C SER A 350 1.35 -26.77 -2.67
N PHE A 351 2.43 -26.66 -1.89
CA PHE A 351 2.56 -27.29 -0.57
C PHE A 351 1.91 -26.49 0.57
N ILE A 352 1.39 -25.28 0.30
CA ILE A 352 0.71 -24.47 1.31
C ILE A 352 -0.72 -25.00 1.51
N PRO A 353 -1.14 -25.30 2.76
CA PRO A 353 -2.50 -25.77 3.04
C PRO A 353 -3.54 -24.74 2.61
N HIS A 354 -4.48 -25.14 1.77
CA HIS A 354 -5.58 -24.28 1.35
C HIS A 354 -6.70 -24.39 2.39
N SER A 355 -7.13 -23.26 2.97
CA SER A 355 -8.35 -23.25 3.76
C SER A 355 -9.55 -23.50 2.84
N PRO A 356 -10.50 -24.38 3.21
CA PRO A 356 -11.70 -24.56 2.42
C PRO A 356 -12.41 -23.22 2.27
N THR A 357 -12.58 -22.77 1.03
CA THR A 357 -13.31 -21.54 0.72
C THR A 357 -14.70 -21.66 1.33
N ALA A 358 -14.99 -20.84 2.35
CA ALA A 358 -16.34 -20.72 2.86
C ALA A 358 -17.23 -20.32 1.69
N LYS A 359 -18.25 -21.15 1.38
CA LYS A 359 -19.32 -20.78 0.45
C LYS A 359 -19.78 -19.37 0.85
N PRO A 360 -19.97 -18.45 -0.12
CA PRO A 360 -20.44 -17.10 0.21
C PRO A 360 -21.69 -17.24 1.06
N ALA A 361 -21.62 -16.72 2.29
CA ALA A 361 -22.76 -16.72 3.19
C ALA A 361 -23.90 -16.03 2.45
N LYS A 362 -24.99 -16.77 2.18
CA LYS A 362 -26.26 -16.17 1.75
C LYS A 362 -26.53 -15.03 2.73
N ARG A 363 -26.46 -13.78 2.25
CA ARG A 363 -26.87 -12.59 3.00
C ARG A 363 -28.23 -12.92 3.61
N ARG A 364 -28.25 -13.11 4.93
CA ARG A 364 -29.48 -13.28 5.68
C ARG A 364 -30.19 -11.93 5.54
N ALA A 365 -31.28 -11.90 4.79
CA ALA A 365 -32.16 -10.76 4.75
C ALA A 365 -32.54 -10.46 6.21
N LEU A 366 -32.08 -9.32 6.73
CA LEU A 366 -32.62 -8.76 7.96
C LEU A 366 -34.05 -8.39 7.63
N SER A 367 -34.97 -9.28 8.01
CA SER A 367 -36.39 -9.02 8.04
C SER A 367 -36.63 -7.81 8.93
N ALA A 368 -37.29 -6.81 8.37
CA ALA A 368 -37.97 -5.76 9.11
C ALA A 368 -38.85 -6.37 10.22
N LEU A 369 -38.88 -5.68 11.37
CA LEU A 369 -39.78 -5.75 12.54
C LEU A 369 -38.89 -5.29 13.74
N ALA A 370 -39.13 -4.20 14.47
CA ALA A 370 -40.29 -3.34 14.68
C ALA A 370 -39.84 -1.87 14.88
#